data_AF-A0A820QWH1-F1
#
_entry.id   AF-A0A820QWH1-F1
#
_cell.length_a   1.000
_cell.length_b   1.000
_cell.length_c   1.000
_cell.angle_alpha   90.00
_cell.angle_beta   90.00
_cell.angle_gamma   90.00
#
_symmetry.space_group_name_H-M   'P 1'
#
loop_
_entity.id
_entity.type
_entity.pdbx_description
1 polymer ?
#
loop_
_entity_poly.entity_id
_entity_poly.type
_entity_poly.pdbx_seq_one_letter_code
_entity_poly.pdbx_strand_id
1 'polypeptide(L)'
;TNEQEKQLKKLLVEQKKKANDLKRLKAEQAAKKRYREIKKRKIEALCEKNPELAAELNKIYRPVIGRPPIEEECPDLLQIIEEIAKVGGAADDNRRSATIRPCLTLDDLREKIKERGYDIKRSTLYYRLLPHRTNSV
;
A
#
# COMPACT_ATOMS: atom_id res chain seq x y z
N THR A 1 20.87 -47.55 -3.12
CA THR A 1 21.63 -47.15 -1.91
C THR A 1 22.63 -46.03 -2.20
N ASN A 2 23.60 -46.20 -3.10
CA ASN A 2 24.62 -45.17 -3.40
C ASN A 2 24.06 -43.83 -3.95
N GLU A 3 22.97 -43.89 -4.72
CA GLU A 3 22.33 -42.69 -5.29
C GLU A 3 21.54 -41.87 -4.24
N GLN A 4 20.90 -42.56 -3.30
CA GLN A 4 20.21 -41.93 -2.15
C GLN A 4 21.21 -41.27 -1.20
N GLU A 5 22.38 -41.89 -0.98
CA GLU A 5 23.45 -41.28 -0.19
C GLU A 5 24.02 -40.01 -0.84
N LYS A 6 24.16 -40.01 -2.18
CA LYS A 6 24.57 -38.81 -2.94
C LYS A 6 23.52 -37.70 -2.85
N GLN A 7 22.24 -38.02 -2.94
CA GLN A 7 21.15 -37.05 -2.78
C GLN A 7 21.11 -36.48 -1.36
N LEU A 8 21.27 -37.32 -0.34
CA LEU A 8 21.31 -36.89 1.07
C LEU A 8 22.46 -35.90 1.31
N LYS A 9 23.66 -36.19 0.79
CA LYS A 9 24.81 -35.29 0.88
C LYS A 9 24.55 -33.94 0.20
N LYS A 10 23.91 -33.94 -0.97
CA LYS A 10 23.52 -32.70 -1.67
C LYS A 10 22.53 -31.87 -0.85
N LEU A 11 21.49 -32.50 -0.32
CA LEU A 11 20.48 -31.82 0.50
C LEU A 11 21.08 -31.21 1.79
N LEU A 12 22.02 -31.90 2.44
CA LEU A 12 22.72 -31.36 3.61
C LEU A 12 23.56 -30.12 3.28
N VAL A 13 24.22 -30.10 2.11
CA VAL A 13 24.98 -28.93 1.64
C VAL A 13 24.04 -27.77 1.34
N GLU A 14 22.92 -28.02 0.66
CA GLU A 14 21.92 -26.99 0.37
C GLU A 14 21.28 -26.42 1.65
N GLN A 15 20.97 -27.28 2.63
CA GLN A 15 20.43 -26.85 3.91
C GLN A 15 21.41 -25.92 4.63
N LYS A 16 22.72 -26.25 4.65
CA LYS A 16 23.76 -25.38 5.21
C LYS A 16 23.86 -24.05 4.48
N LYS A 17 23.81 -24.05 3.14
CA LYS A 17 23.81 -22.81 2.34
C LYS A 17 22.61 -21.92 2.69
N LYS A 18 21.40 -22.47 2.64
CA LYS A 18 20.15 -21.75 2.96
C LYS A 18 20.17 -21.22 4.40
N ALA A 19 20.71 -21.97 5.36
CA ALA A 19 20.85 -21.51 6.73
C ALA A 19 21.82 -20.32 6.86
N ASN A 20 22.93 -20.34 6.15
CA ASN A 20 23.90 -19.24 6.12
C ASN A 20 23.31 -18.00 5.42
N ASP A 21 22.61 -18.19 4.31
CA ASP A 21 21.91 -17.11 3.61
C ASP A 21 20.86 -16.46 4.51
N LEU A 22 20.08 -17.25 5.24
CA LEU A 22 19.09 -16.75 6.19
C LEU A 22 19.74 -15.96 7.32
N LYS A 23 20.87 -16.43 7.86
CA LYS A 23 21.64 -15.68 8.87
C LYS A 23 22.13 -14.34 8.33
N ARG A 24 22.69 -14.32 7.11
CA ARG A 24 23.13 -13.10 6.43
C ARG A 24 21.97 -12.12 6.23
N LEU A 25 20.85 -12.58 5.68
CA LEU A 25 19.67 -11.75 5.44
C LEU A 25 19.10 -11.15 6.73
N LYS A 26 19.07 -11.91 7.83
CA LYS A 26 18.68 -11.39 9.14
C LYS A 26 19.63 -10.30 9.64
N ALA A 27 20.94 -10.50 9.50
CA ALA A 27 21.93 -9.50 9.89
C ALA A 27 21.80 -8.22 9.04
N GLU A 28 21.62 -8.35 7.73
CA GLU A 28 21.37 -7.21 6.83
C GLU A 28 20.08 -6.47 7.19
N GLN A 29 19.01 -7.19 7.50
CA GLN A 29 17.74 -6.60 7.92
C GLN A 29 17.92 -5.79 9.21
N ALA A 30 18.64 -6.35 10.21
CA ALA A 30 18.94 -5.66 11.45
C ALA A 30 19.81 -4.41 11.22
N ALA A 31 20.84 -4.50 10.37
CA ALA A 31 21.69 -3.37 10.02
C ALA A 31 20.91 -2.26 9.31
N LYS A 32 20.06 -2.61 8.33
CA LYS A 32 19.17 -1.67 7.63
C LYS A 32 18.19 -0.99 8.59
N LYS A 33 17.63 -1.74 9.55
CA LYS A 33 16.74 -1.19 10.59
C LYS A 33 17.47 -0.16 11.46
N ARG A 34 18.65 -0.52 11.99
CA ARG A 34 19.49 0.38 12.79
C ARG A 34 19.86 1.66 12.04
N TYR A 35 20.26 1.53 10.77
CA TYR A 35 20.58 2.68 9.93
C TYR A 35 19.38 3.63 9.77
N ARG A 36 18.18 3.07 9.53
CA ARG A 36 16.94 3.85 9.41
C ARG A 36 16.60 4.58 10.71
N GLU A 37 16.74 3.92 11.86
CA GLU A 37 16.49 4.52 13.17
C GLU A 37 17.46 5.67 13.45
N ILE A 38 18.76 5.49 13.18
CA ILE A 38 19.76 6.54 13.34
C ILE A 38 19.46 7.72 12.42
N LYS A 39 19.12 7.45 11.15
CA LYS A 39 18.76 8.49 10.19
C LYS A 39 17.53 9.28 10.64
N LYS A 40 16.48 8.60 11.10
CA LYS A 40 15.26 9.21 11.64
C LYS A 40 15.58 10.15 12.79
N ARG A 41 16.31 9.68 13.81
CA ARG A 41 16.71 10.50 14.97
C ARG A 41 17.52 11.74 14.58
N LYS A 42 18.43 11.61 13.60
CA LYS A 42 19.21 12.77 13.11
C LYS A 42 18.32 13.82 12.47
N ILE A 43 17.32 13.40 11.70
CA ILE A 43 16.40 14.32 11.03
C ILE A 43 15.48 14.98 12.05
N GLU A 44 14.93 14.22 13.00
CA GLU A 44 14.13 14.77 14.11
C GLU A 44 14.93 15.83 14.88
N ALA A 45 16.17 15.54 15.25
CA ALA A 45 17.04 16.50 15.94
C ALA A 45 17.39 17.75 15.10
N LEU A 46 17.42 17.64 13.77
CA LEU A 46 17.61 18.80 12.87
C LEU A 46 16.35 19.65 12.79
N CYS A 47 15.17 19.01 12.73
CA CYS A 47 13.87 19.69 12.72
C CYS A 47 13.61 20.42 14.05
N GLU A 48 14.00 19.86 15.18
CA GLU A 48 13.88 20.51 16.50
C GLU A 48 14.77 21.75 16.63
N LYS A 49 15.97 21.72 16.06
CA LYS A 49 16.91 22.85 16.13
C LYS A 49 16.50 24.00 15.22
N ASN A 50 15.98 23.70 14.03
CA ASN A 50 15.65 24.69 13.02
C ASN A 50 14.24 24.43 12.47
N PRO A 51 13.21 25.13 12.99
CA PRO A 51 11.82 24.93 12.55
C PRO A 51 11.58 25.34 11.09
N GLU A 52 12.29 26.34 10.57
CA GLU A 52 12.23 26.70 9.14
C GLU A 52 12.74 25.57 8.24
N LEU A 53 13.86 24.94 8.64
CA LEU A 53 14.42 23.79 7.94
C LEU A 53 13.47 22.59 8.01
N ALA A 54 12.71 22.43 9.10
CA ALA A 54 11.75 21.35 9.25
C ALA A 54 10.63 21.40 8.19
N ALA A 55 10.17 22.60 7.81
CA ALA A 55 9.15 22.77 6.78
C ALA A 55 9.66 22.37 5.38
N GLU A 56 10.93 22.62 5.08
CA GLU A 56 11.56 22.17 3.83
C GLU A 56 11.91 20.69 3.86
N LEU A 57 12.44 20.20 4.98
CA LEU A 57 12.76 18.78 5.18
C LEU A 57 11.53 17.89 5.10
N ASN A 58 10.39 18.30 5.67
CA ASN A 58 9.15 17.52 5.60
C ASN A 58 8.60 17.36 4.17
N LYS A 59 8.94 18.28 3.25
CA LYS A 59 8.57 18.14 1.82
C LYS A 59 9.37 17.04 1.14
N ILE A 60 10.62 16.82 1.57
CA ILE A 60 11.57 15.89 0.93
C ILE A 60 11.62 14.54 1.67
N TYR A 61 11.55 14.58 2.99
CA TYR A 61 11.68 13.44 3.88
C TYR A 61 10.36 13.18 4.60
N ARG A 62 9.69 12.08 4.23
CA ARG A 62 8.53 11.59 4.99
C ARG A 62 8.98 10.62 6.08
N PRO A 63 8.45 10.74 7.31
CA PRO A 63 8.79 9.85 8.42
C PRO A 63 8.24 8.43 8.22
N VAL A 64 7.17 8.27 7.43
CA VAL A 64 6.55 6.98 7.11
C VAL A 64 7.23 6.39 5.88
N ILE A 65 7.71 5.15 6.01
CA ILE A 65 8.30 4.39 4.90
C ILE A 65 7.18 3.74 4.10
N GLY A 66 7.09 4.07 2.82
CA GLY A 66 6.10 3.50 1.91
C GLY A 66 5.23 4.58 1.26
N ARG A 67 4.21 4.13 0.52
CA ARG A 67 3.16 5.04 0.07
C ARG A 67 2.33 5.45 1.29
N PRO A 68 2.01 6.73 1.47
CA PRO A 68 1.12 7.18 2.53
C PRO A 68 -0.20 6.39 2.49
N PRO A 69 -0.79 6.08 3.65
CA PRO A 69 -2.15 5.55 3.69
C PRO A 69 -3.08 6.52 2.96
N ILE A 70 -4.06 5.98 2.24
CA ILE A 70 -5.02 6.80 1.47
C ILE A 70 -5.80 7.72 2.40
N GLU A 71 -5.97 7.31 3.65
CA GLU A 71 -6.63 8.04 4.73
C GLU A 71 -5.87 9.32 5.12
N GLU A 72 -4.54 9.38 4.95
CA GLU A 72 -3.74 10.58 5.21
C GLU A 72 -3.76 11.57 4.03
N GLU A 73 -3.77 11.06 2.79
CA GLU A 73 -3.77 11.91 1.59
C GLU A 73 -5.18 12.36 1.18
N CYS A 74 -6.18 11.52 1.43
CA CYS A 74 -7.56 11.67 1.00
C CYS A 74 -8.53 11.12 2.08
N PRO A 75 -8.67 11.80 3.23
CA PRO A 75 -9.44 11.29 4.37
C PRO A 75 -10.91 11.00 4.01
N ASP A 76 -11.51 11.86 3.18
CA ASP A 76 -12.94 11.78 2.85
C ASP A 76 -13.21 10.80 1.69
N LEU A 77 -12.18 10.26 1.04
CA LEU A 77 -12.36 9.47 -0.18
C LEU A 77 -13.19 8.21 0.04
N LEU A 78 -12.99 7.53 1.16
CA LEU A 78 -13.76 6.32 1.50
C LEU A 78 -15.23 6.66 1.74
N GLN A 79 -15.50 7.75 2.45
CA GLN A 79 -16.86 8.24 2.68
C GLN A 79 -17.53 8.66 1.37
N ILE A 80 -16.80 9.34 0.48
CA ILE A 80 -17.31 9.74 -0.83
C ILE A 80 -17.64 8.51 -1.68
N ILE A 81 -16.78 7.50 -1.70
CA ILE A 81 -17.07 6.23 -2.40
C ILE A 81 -18.30 5.56 -1.80
N GLU A 82 -18.41 5.52 -0.47
CA GLU A 82 -19.55 4.93 0.23
C GLU A 82 -20.85 5.68 -0.07
N GLU A 83 -20.86 7.01 -0.07
CA GLU A 83 -22.01 7.85 -0.43
C GLU A 83 -22.44 7.60 -1.88
N ILE A 84 -21.48 7.59 -2.81
CA ILE A 84 -21.73 7.32 -4.22
C ILE A 84 -22.30 5.91 -4.42
N ALA A 85 -21.80 4.92 -3.68
CA ALA A 85 -22.23 3.53 -3.76
C ALA A 85 -23.56 3.24 -3.03
N LYS A 86 -23.84 3.89 -1.89
CA LYS A 86 -25.10 3.78 -1.14
C LYS A 86 -26.28 4.29 -1.95
N VAL A 87 -26.09 5.41 -2.64
CA VAL A 87 -27.07 5.95 -3.60
C VAL A 87 -27.32 4.95 -4.74
N GLY A 88 -26.35 4.07 -5.01
CA GLY A 88 -26.46 3.01 -6.00
C GLY A 88 -27.15 1.72 -5.54
N GLY A 89 -26.87 1.26 -4.32
CA GLY A 89 -27.41 0.00 -3.79
C GLY A 89 -28.86 0.09 -3.27
N ALA A 90 -29.37 1.31 -3.04
CA ALA A 90 -30.74 1.54 -2.59
C ALA A 90 -31.77 1.65 -3.75
N ALA A 91 -31.32 1.58 -5.00
CA ALA A 91 -32.18 1.64 -6.17
C ALA A 91 -32.64 0.22 -6.56
N ASP A 92 -33.87 -0.12 -6.18
CA ASP A 92 -34.60 -1.27 -6.72
C ASP A 92 -34.81 -1.06 -8.24
N ASP A 93 -34.33 -2.00 -9.07
CA ASP A 93 -34.46 -1.99 -10.53
C ASP A 93 -35.92 -1.87 -11.01
N ASN A 94 -36.90 -2.14 -10.13
CA ASN A 94 -38.32 -2.08 -10.46
C ASN A 94 -38.98 -0.69 -10.35
N ARG A 95 -38.27 0.36 -9.91
CA ARG A 95 -38.88 1.70 -9.80
C ARG A 95 -38.65 2.53 -11.07
N ARG A 96 -39.73 2.69 -11.85
CA ARG A 96 -39.90 3.60 -13.00
C ARG A 96 -39.81 5.10 -12.65
N SER A 97 -38.94 5.51 -11.73
CA SER A 97 -38.67 6.92 -11.44
C SER A 97 -37.29 7.27 -11.96
N ALA A 98 -37.27 7.99 -13.08
CA ALA A 98 -36.09 8.74 -13.50
C ALA A 98 -35.65 9.64 -12.33
N THR A 99 -34.38 9.53 -11.91
CA THR A 99 -33.49 10.66 -11.53
C THR A 99 -32.33 10.24 -10.61
N ILE A 100 -32.22 9.00 -10.13
CA ILE A 100 -31.04 8.63 -9.34
C ILE A 100 -30.44 7.34 -9.89
N ARG A 101 -29.55 7.48 -10.87
CA ARG A 101 -28.78 6.37 -11.42
C ARG A 101 -27.59 6.06 -10.50
N PRO A 102 -27.51 4.83 -9.94
CA PRO A 102 -26.26 4.26 -9.44
C PRO A 102 -25.14 4.44 -10.45
N CYS A 103 -23.88 4.50 -10.01
CA CYS A 103 -22.76 4.25 -10.93
C CYS A 103 -22.93 2.84 -11.49
N LEU A 104 -23.23 2.72 -12.78
CA LEU A 104 -23.43 1.43 -13.43
C LEU A 104 -22.08 0.77 -13.71
N THR A 105 -21.08 1.60 -14.00
CA THR A 105 -19.72 1.17 -14.31
C THR A 105 -18.70 1.79 -13.36
N LEU A 106 -17.52 1.17 -13.30
CA LEU A 106 -16.36 1.70 -12.60
C LEU A 106 -15.86 3.03 -13.21
N ASP A 107 -16.15 3.27 -14.49
CA ASP A 107 -15.84 4.55 -15.14
C ASP A 107 -16.79 5.66 -14.65
N ASP A 108 -18.08 5.36 -14.47
CA ASP A 108 -19.05 6.31 -13.89
C ASP A 108 -18.67 6.68 -12.45
N LEU A 109 -18.23 5.67 -11.67
CA LEU A 109 -17.74 5.90 -10.31
C LEU A 109 -16.50 6.81 -10.34
N ARG A 110 -15.59 6.59 -11.28
CA ARG A 110 -14.40 7.42 -11.45
C ARG A 110 -14.75 8.86 -11.81
N GLU A 111 -15.72 9.07 -12.68
CA GLU A 111 -16.20 10.40 -13.07
C GLU A 111 -16.81 11.14 -11.87
N LYS A 112 -17.69 10.47 -11.10
CA LYS A 112 -18.28 11.08 -9.89
C LYS A 112 -17.26 11.38 -8.80
N ILE A 113 -16.23 10.55 -8.63
CA ILE A 113 -15.11 10.82 -7.72
C ILE A 113 -14.29 12.03 -8.21
N LYS A 114 -14.12 12.16 -9.53
CA LYS A 114 -13.45 13.30 -10.16
C LYS A 114 -14.23 14.60 -9.99
N GLU A 115 -15.56 14.57 -10.09
CA GLU A 115 -16.43 15.72 -9.78
C GLU A 115 -16.26 16.22 -8.34
N ARG A 116 -15.94 15.32 -7.41
CA ARG A 116 -15.64 15.64 -6.01
C ARG A 116 -14.20 16.08 -5.77
N GLY A 117 -13.40 16.27 -6.83
CA GLY A 117 -12.04 16.79 -6.78
C GLY A 117 -10.94 15.73 -6.64
N TYR A 118 -11.28 14.44 -6.72
CA TYR A 118 -10.32 13.34 -6.59
C TYR A 118 -10.06 12.67 -7.94
N ASP A 119 -8.81 12.64 -8.42
CA ASP A 119 -8.46 11.93 -9.66
C ASP A 119 -7.89 10.54 -9.36
N ILE A 120 -8.69 9.49 -9.62
CA ILE A 120 -8.23 8.10 -9.55
C ILE A 120 -7.87 7.62 -10.95
N LYS A 121 -6.64 7.16 -11.13
CA LYS A 121 -6.20 6.55 -12.39
C LYS A 121 -6.96 5.23 -12.62
N ARG A 122 -7.40 5.01 -13.86
CA ARG A 122 -8.19 3.82 -14.25
C ARG A 122 -7.54 2.50 -13.80
N SER A 123 -6.23 2.34 -14.03
CA SER A 123 -5.47 1.18 -13.58
C SER A 123 -5.52 1.00 -12.06
N THR A 124 -5.37 2.09 -11.30
CA THR A 124 -5.41 2.03 -9.84
C THR A 124 -6.81 1.75 -9.29
N LEU A 125 -7.87 2.10 -10.01
CA LEU A 125 -9.25 1.86 -9.57
C LEU A 125 -9.57 0.37 -9.55
N TYR A 126 -9.10 -0.38 -10.55
CA TYR A 126 -9.20 -1.84 -10.58
C TYR A 126 -8.37 -2.53 -9.48
N TYR A 127 -7.17 -2.02 -9.15
CA TYR A 127 -6.32 -2.62 -8.11
C TYR A 127 -6.68 -2.19 -6.68
N ARG A 128 -7.21 -0.98 -6.48
CA ARG A 128 -7.56 -0.45 -5.14
C ARG A 128 -8.90 -0.97 -4.62
N LEU A 129 -9.79 -1.43 -5.50
CA LEU A 129 -11.07 -2.05 -5.14
C LEU A 129 -10.99 -3.59 -5.07
N LEU A 130 -9.79 -4.17 -5.16
CA LEU A 130 -9.64 -5.61 -5.00
C LEU A 130 -10.06 -6.03 -3.57
N PRO A 131 -10.93 -7.04 -3.44
CA PRO A 131 -11.25 -7.59 -2.13
C PRO A 131 -9.97 -8.00 -1.40
N HIS A 132 -9.98 -7.87 -0.08
CA HIS A 132 -8.85 -8.07 0.84
C HIS A 132 -8.12 -9.44 0.75
N ARG A 133 -8.51 -10.33 -0.18
CA ARG A 133 -7.99 -11.70 -0.36
C ARG A 133 -7.76 -12.13 -1.82
N THR A 134 -7.81 -11.23 -2.80
CA THR A 134 -7.40 -11.59 -4.17
C THR A 134 -5.90 -11.39 -4.33
N ASN A 135 -5.15 -12.48 -4.51
CA ASN A 135 -3.75 -12.41 -4.90
C ASN A 135 -3.68 -11.85 -6.33
N SER A 136 -3.08 -10.67 -6.49
CA SER A 136 -2.71 -10.17 -7.81
C SER A 136 -1.64 -11.09 -8.39
N VAL A 137 -1.92 -11.68 -9.55
CA VAL A 137 -0.91 -12.36 -10.38
C VAL A 137 0.11 -11.34 -10.88
#